data_AF-A0A8T7A061-F1
#
_entry.id   AF-A0A8T7A061-F1
#
_cell.length_a   1.000
_cell.length_b   1.000
_cell.length_c   1.000
_cell.angle_alpha   90.00
_cell.angle_beta   90.00
_cell.angle_gamma   90.00
#
_symmetry.space_group_name_H-M   'P 1'
#
loop_
_entity.id
_entity.type
_entity.pdbx_description
1 polymer ?
#
loop_
_entity_poly.entity_id
_entity_poly.type
_entity_poly.pdbx_seq_one_letter_code
_entity_poly.pdbx_strand_id
1 'polypeptide(L)' 'MRILTLVRHAKSSWNDADLRDFDRPLNNRGLKTAPEMGKRLAEAGYKVDIIISSPAIR' A
#
# COMPACT_ATOMS: atom_id res chain seq x y z
N MET A 1 -20.30 -3.39 -15.63
CA MET A 1 -19.49 -2.17 -15.35
C MET A 1 -18.19 -2.60 -14.72
N ARG A 2 -17.04 -2.00 -15.09
CA ARG A 2 -15.74 -2.33 -14.49
C ARG A 2 -15.25 -1.13 -13.69
N ILE A 3 -14.70 -1.38 -12.50
CA ILE A 3 -14.12 -0.34 -11.63
C ILE A 3 -12.62 -0.57 -11.59
N LEU A 4 -11.85 0.47 -11.89
CA LEU A 4 -10.40 0.47 -11.71
C LEU A 4 -10.07 1.40 -10.53
N THR A 5 -9.49 0.83 -9.48
CA THR A 5 -9.04 1.60 -8.31
C THR A 5 -7.52 1.71 -8.37
N LEU A 6 -7.00 2.94 -8.37
CA LEU A 6 -5.57 3.21 -8.33
C LEU A 6 -5.17 3.60 -6.91
N VAL A 7 -4.20 2.87 -6.35
CA VAL A 7 -3.71 3.09 -4.99
C VAL A 7 -2.19 3.16 -5.03
N ARG A 8 -1.62 4.12 -4.30
CA ARG A 8 -0.18 4.18 -4.05
C ARG A 8 0.16 3.39 -2.79
N HIS A 9 1.34 2.79 -2.75
CA HIS A 9 1.92 2.25 -1.52
C HIS A 9 1.83 3.25 -0.35
N ALA A 10 1.78 2.73 0.87
CA ALA A 10 1.75 3.55 2.08
C ALA A 10 3.12 4.21 2.33
N LYS A 11 3.23 5.02 3.39
CA LYS A 11 4.45 5.81 3.61
C LYS A 11 5.67 4.92 3.87
N SER A 12 6.72 5.07 3.05
CA SER A 12 7.99 4.35 3.18
C SER A 12 8.89 4.90 4.29
N SER A 13 9.84 4.07 4.72
CA SER A 13 10.92 4.41 5.63
C SER A 13 12.12 5.00 4.88
N TRP A 14 12.73 6.00 5.50
CA TRP A 14 13.97 6.65 5.05
C TRP A 14 15.06 6.59 6.12
N ASN A 15 14.89 5.75 7.14
CA ASN A 15 15.79 5.67 8.29
C ASN A 15 17.15 5.03 7.93
N ASP A 16 17.18 4.25 6.85
CA ASP A 16 18.39 3.64 6.33
C ASP A 16 18.72 4.28 4.97
N ALA A 17 19.87 4.94 4.91
CA ALA A 17 20.34 5.65 3.73
C ALA A 17 20.95 4.70 2.69
N ASP A 18 21.47 3.54 3.13
CA ASP A 18 22.18 2.57 2.28
C ASP A 18 21.21 1.63 1.56
N LEU A 19 19.95 1.55 2.01
CA LEU A 19 18.91 0.81 1.30
C LEU A 19 18.64 1.40 -0.09
N ARG A 20 18.70 0.52 -1.09
CA ARG A 20 18.19 0.78 -2.43
C ARG A 20 16.70 1.12 -2.34
N ASP A 21 16.22 2.01 -3.21
CA ASP A 21 14.82 2.43 -3.19
C ASP A 21 13.86 1.24 -3.27
N PHE A 22 14.14 0.24 -4.11
CA PHE A 22 13.29 -0.95 -4.27
C PHE A 22 13.08 -1.73 -2.95
N ASP A 23 14.09 -1.74 -2.08
CA ASP A 23 14.10 -2.50 -0.83
C ASP A 23 13.57 -1.67 0.36
N ARG A 24 13.16 -0.42 0.14
CA ARG A 24 12.67 0.44 1.23
C ARG A 24 11.35 -0.07 1.80
N PRO A 25 11.27 -0.41 3.10
CA PRO A 25 10.04 -0.89 3.71
C PRO A 25 9.09 0.27 4.05
N LEU A 26 7.88 -0.07 4.48
CA LEU A 26 6.97 0.89 5.11
C LEU A 26 7.52 1.37 6.45
N ASN A 27 7.22 2.63 6.82
CA ASN A 27 7.48 3.11 8.17
C ASN A 27 6.30 2.82 9.12
N ASN A 28 6.46 3.14 10.41
CA ASN A 28 5.44 2.92 11.44
C ASN A 28 4.08 3.55 11.11
N ARG A 29 4.06 4.71 10.43
CA ARG A 29 2.81 5.33 9.96
C ARG A 29 2.22 4.53 8.80
N GLY A 30 3.05 4.16 7.82
CA GLY A 30 2.64 3.36 6.65
C GLY A 30 1.99 2.05 7.06
N LEU A 31 2.63 1.30 7.96
CA LEU A 31 2.14 0.03 8.50
C LEU A 31 0.80 0.15 9.23
N LYS A 32 0.51 1.30 9.86
CA LYS A 32 -0.79 1.57 10.49
C LYS A 32 -1.86 1.98 9.47
N THR A 33 -1.51 2.85 8.53
CA THR A 33 -2.47 3.43 7.58
C THR A 33 -2.86 2.49 6.44
N ALA A 34 -1.98 1.58 6.02
CA ALA A 34 -2.28 0.62 4.96
C ALA A 34 -3.49 -0.29 5.28
N PRO A 35 -3.52 -1.00 6.43
CA PRO A 35 -4.68 -1.83 6.79
C PRO A 35 -5.93 -0.99 7.08
N GLU A 36 -5.79 0.22 7.61
CA GLU A 36 -6.91 1.14 7.83
C GLU A 36 -7.61 1.50 6.51
N MET A 37 -6.85 1.80 5.46
CA MET A 37 -7.43 2.07 4.13
C MET A 37 -8.12 0.84 3.54
N GLY A 38 -7.53 -0.35 3.69
CA GLY A 38 -8.16 -1.60 3.27
C GLY A 38 -9.50 -1.84 3.97
N LYS A 39 -9.55 -1.58 5.29
CA LYS A 39 -10.78 -1.68 6.08
C LYS A 39 -11.86 -0.70 5.60
N ARG A 40 -11.51 0.56 5.36
CA ARG A 40 -12.45 1.57 4.86
C ARG A 40 -13.04 1.21 3.49
N LEU A 41 -12.23 0.65 2.60
CA LEU A 41 -12.70 0.18 1.29
C LEU A 41 -13.68 -0.98 1.43
N ALA A 42 -13.38 -1.95 2.30
CA ALA A 42 -14.27 -3.06 2.58
C ALA A 42 -15.61 -2.59 3.19
N GLU A 43 -15.56 -1.67 4.17
CA GLU A 43 -16.75 -1.09 4.80
C GLU A 43 -17.60 -0.26 3.82
N ALA A 44 -16.97 0.37 2.83
CA ALA A 44 -17.65 1.08 1.75
C ALA A 44 -18.24 0.15 0.67
N GLY A 45 -18.12 -1.18 0.82
CA GLY A 45 -18.70 -2.16 -0.09
C GLY A 45 -17.91 -2.39 -1.38
N TYR A 46 -16.64 -1.97 -1.44
CA TYR A 46 -15.79 -2.26 -2.60
C TYR A 46 -15.46 -3.75 -2.66
N LYS A 47 -15.91 -4.42 -3.72
CA LYS A 47 -15.45 -5.77 -4.07
C LYS A 47 -14.26 -5.67 -5.01
N VAL A 48 -13.17 -6.32 -4.63
CA VAL A 48 -11.94 -6.38 -5.43
C VAL A 48 -11.79 -7.80 -5.95
N ASP A 49 -11.91 -7.96 -7.27
CA ASP A 49 -11.74 -9.26 -7.93
C ASP A 49 -10.27 -9.59 -8.16
N ILE A 50 -9.45 -8.57 -8.45
CA ILE A 50 -8.03 -8.71 -8.78
C ILE A 50 -7.23 -7.57 -8.15
N ILE A 51 -6.08 -7.90 -7.56
CA ILE A 51 -5.07 -6.95 -7.10
C ILE A 51 -3.80 -7.18 -7.91
N ILE A 52 -3.25 -6.11 -8.48
CA ILE A 52 -1.94 -6.09 -9.13
C ILE A 52 -1.09 -5.06 -8.38
N SER A 53 0.09 -5.47 -7.93
CA SER A 53 1.02 -4.62 -7.18
C SER A 53 2.40 -4.63 -7.81
N SER A 54 3.14 -3.54 -7.59
CA SER A 54 4.59 -3.51 -7.80
C SER A 54 5.28 -4.60 -6.94
N PRO A 55 6.41 -5.17 -7.39
CA PRO A 55 7.19 -6.13 -6.60
C PRO A 55 8.09 -5.47 -5.54
N ALA A 56 8.13 -4.14 -5.45
CA ALA A 56 8.90 -3.43 -4.42
C ALA A 56 8.38 -3.76 -3.00
N ILE A 57 9.23 -3.63 -1.97
CA ILE A 57 8.91 -4.05 -0.59
C ILE A 57 7.77 -3.24 0.08
N ARG A 58 7.43 -2.06 -0.43
CA ARG A 58 6.45 -1.12 0.16
C ARG A 58 5.07 -1.13 -0.50
#